data_AF-E6SN99-F1
#
_entry.id   AF-E6SN99-F1
#
_cell.length_a   1.000
_cell.length_b   1.000
_cell.length_c   1.000
_cell.angle_alpha   90.00
_cell.angle_beta   90.00
_cell.angle_gamma   90.00
#
_symmetry.space_group_name_H-M   'P 1'
#
loop_
_entity.id
_entity.type
_entity.pdbx_description
1 polymer ?
#
loop_
_entity_poly.entity_id
_entity_poly.type
_entity_poly.pdbx_seq_one_letter_code
_entity_poly.pdbx_strand_id
1 'polypeptide(L)' 'MELVKVNETVTRNYEGGKKTEEVTSISYNIVDNDNVVGSASIRDGHFSMSVQMPGNMAEIKEKVETLLVMES' A
#
# COMPACT_ATOMS: atom_id res chain seq x y z
N MET A 1 5.29 8.87 8.94
CA MET A 1 5.05 8.28 7.61
C MET A 1 3.77 7.47 7.65
N GLU A 2 2.98 7.53 6.60
CA GLU A 2 1.69 6.83 6.52
C GLU A 2 1.39 6.34 5.10
N LEU A 3 0.49 5.34 5.00
CA LEU A 3 -0.04 4.85 3.73
C LEU A 3 -1.41 5.50 3.45
N VAL A 4 -1.49 6.29 2.39
CA VAL A 4 -2.73 6.90 1.94
C VAL A 4 -3.24 6.14 0.72
N LYS A 5 -4.39 5.46 0.86
CA LYS A 5 -4.98 4.67 -0.24
C LYS A 5 -5.33 5.58 -1.42
N VAL A 6 -4.81 5.24 -2.60
CA VAL A 6 -5.06 5.95 -3.86
C VAL A 6 -6.16 5.25 -4.66
N ASN A 7 -6.03 3.94 -4.86
CA ASN A 7 -7.04 3.14 -5.55
C ASN A 7 -7.19 1.75 -4.94
N GLU A 8 -8.31 1.12 -5.28
CA GLU A 8 -8.60 -0.28 -5.02
C GLU A 8 -9.37 -0.84 -6.20
N THR A 9 -8.89 -1.96 -6.75
CA THR A 9 -9.57 -2.67 -7.85
C THR A 9 -10.29 -3.88 -7.28
N VAL A 10 -11.61 -3.92 -7.47
CA VAL A 10 -12.47 -5.00 -6.99
C VAL A 10 -13.12 -5.70 -8.17
N THR A 11 -12.86 -7.00 -8.31
CA THR A 11 -13.61 -7.86 -9.22
C THR A 11 -14.92 -8.25 -8.54
N ARG A 12 -16.04 -8.01 -9.21
CA ARG A 12 -17.37 -8.37 -8.73
C ARG A 12 -17.93 -9.46 -9.62
N ASN A 13 -18.16 -10.64 -9.05
CA ASN A 13 -18.78 -11.76 -9.77
C ASN A 13 -20.24 -11.89 -9.33
N TYR A 14 -21.12 -12.07 -10.31
CA TYR A 14 -22.55 -12.24 -10.10
C TYR A 14 -22.96 -13.61 -10.65
N GLU A 15 -23.21 -14.57 -9.75
CA GLU A 15 -23.63 -15.93 -10.12
C GLU A 15 -24.80 -16.37 -9.25
N GLY A 16 -25.87 -16.90 -9.89
CA GLY A 16 -27.02 -17.47 -9.19
C GLY A 16 -27.73 -16.51 -8.22
N GLY A 17 -27.69 -15.20 -8.49
CA GLY A 17 -28.26 -14.17 -7.61
C GLY A 17 -27.40 -13.80 -6.40
N LYS A 18 -26.18 -14.37 -6.29
CA LYS A 18 -25.19 -14.00 -5.27
C LYS A 18 -24.14 -13.07 -5.87
N LYS A 19 -23.62 -12.18 -5.02
CA LYS A 19 -22.52 -11.27 -5.34
C LYS A 19 -21.30 -11.68 -4.51
N THR A 20 -20.17 -11.91 -5.16
CA THR A 20 -18.86 -12.03 -4.51
C THR A 20 -17.96 -10.87 -4.93
N GLU A 21 -17.17 -10.35 -4.00
CA GLU A 21 -16.21 -9.27 -4.23
C GLU A 21 -14.82 -9.78 -3.90
N GLU A 22 -13.88 -9.59 -4.81
CA GLU A 22 -12.48 -9.93 -4.64
C GLU A 22 -11.62 -8.70 -4.91
N VAL A 23 -10.83 -8.29 -3.92
CA VAL A 23 -9.86 -7.20 -4.10
C VAL A 23 -8.66 -7.77 -4.85
N THR A 24 -8.44 -7.28 -6.06
CA THR A 24 -7.35 -7.76 -6.95
C THR A 24 -6.11 -6.89 -6.85
N SER A 25 -6.28 -5.60 -6.53
CA SER A 25 -5.16 -4.71 -6.25
C SER A 25 -5.55 -3.54 -5.36
N ILE A 26 -4.58 -3.07 -4.58
CA ILE A 26 -4.66 -1.82 -3.80
C ILE A 26 -3.38 -1.04 -4.04
N SER A 27 -3.48 0.26 -4.26
CA SER A 27 -2.33 1.17 -4.32
C SER A 27 -2.41 2.26 -3.26
N TYR A 28 -1.26 2.66 -2.77
CA TYR A 28 -1.07 3.65 -1.72
C TYR A 28 0.03 4.63 -2.11
N ASN A 29 -0.17 5.89 -1.76
CA ASN A 29 0.91 6.85 -1.62
C ASN A 29 1.55 6.68 -0.25
N ILE A 30 2.86 6.82 -0.19
CA ILE A 30 3.61 6.91 1.07
C ILE A 30 3.83 8.39 1.35
N VAL A 31 3.25 8.89 2.45
CA VAL A 31 3.29 10.30 2.81
C VAL A 31 4.13 10.50 4.06
N ASP A 32 5.04 11.47 4.03
CA ASP A 32 5.82 11.93 5.19
C ASP A 32 5.79 13.45 5.23
N ASN A 33 5.30 14.03 6.33
CA ASN A 33 5.10 15.47 6.50
C ASN A 33 4.39 16.13 5.29
N ASP A 34 3.21 15.60 4.92
CA ASP A 34 2.38 16.06 3.80
C ASP A 34 3.00 15.92 2.39
N ASN A 35 4.19 15.32 2.27
CA ASN A 35 4.85 15.08 0.98
C ASN A 35 4.75 13.61 0.58
N VAL A 36 4.41 13.37 -0.69
CA VAL A 36 4.48 12.02 -1.27
C VAL A 36 5.94 11.67 -1.51
N VAL A 37 6.42 10.67 -0.78
CA VAL A 37 7.81 10.19 -0.82
C VAL A 37 7.94 8.81 -1.44
N GLY A 38 6.84 8.23 -1.92
CA GLY A 38 6.86 6.90 -2.50
C GLY A 38 5.48 6.33 -2.77
N SER A 39 5.46 5.05 -3.13
CA SER A 39 4.25 4.30 -3.40
C SER A 39 4.39 2.86 -2.93
N ALA A 40 3.28 2.29 -2.47
CA ALA A 40 3.16 0.86 -2.19
C ALA A 40 1.95 0.28 -2.93
N SER A 41 2.04 -0.97 -3.33
CA SER A 41 0.91 -1.69 -3.91
C SER A 41 0.90 -3.15 -3.52
N ILE A 42 -0.31 -3.68 -3.39
CA ILE A 42 -0.58 -5.11 -3.27
C ILE A 42 -1.35 -5.50 -4.52
N ARG A 43 -0.84 -6.47 -5.28
CA ARG A 43 -1.51 -6.97 -6.48
C ARG A 43 -1.18 -8.44 -6.68
N ASP A 44 -2.19 -9.25 -6.99
CA ASP A 44 -2.03 -10.67 -7.34
C ASP A 44 -1.21 -11.45 -6.28
N GLY A 45 -1.39 -11.13 -4.99
CA GLY A 45 -0.66 -11.74 -3.87
C GLY A 45 0.77 -11.21 -3.63
N HIS A 46 1.22 -10.24 -4.42
CA HIS A 46 2.54 -9.63 -4.29
C HIS A 46 2.48 -8.23 -3.70
N PHE A 47 3.41 -7.93 -2.79
CA PHE A 47 3.66 -6.60 -2.26
C PHE A 47 4.86 -5.97 -2.98
N SER A 48 4.72 -4.72 -3.38
CA SER A 48 5.82 -3.91 -3.91
C SER A 48 5.79 -2.52 -3.31
N MET A 49 6.96 -2.00 -2.95
CA MET A 49 7.11 -0.67 -2.36
C MET A 49 8.34 0.03 -2.93
N SER A 50 8.20 1.32 -3.21
CA SER A 50 9.27 2.21 -3.62
C SER A 50 9.20 3.47 -2.76
N VAL A 51 10.33 3.81 -2.13
CA VAL A 51 10.47 5.00 -1.28
C VAL A 51 11.69 5.77 -1.74
N GLN A 52 11.51 7.08 -1.91
CA GLN A 52 12.58 8.02 -2.20
C GLN A 52 12.45 9.21 -1.26
N MET A 53 13.37 9.29 -0.29
CA MET A 53 13.37 10.36 0.69
C MET A 53 14.80 10.76 1.09
N PRO A 54 15.03 11.99 1.55
CA PRO A 54 16.32 12.40 2.09
C PRO A 54 16.59 11.70 3.43
N GLY A 55 17.85 11.39 3.69
CA GLY A 55 18.28 10.77 4.93
C GLY A 55 19.40 9.75 4.70
N ASN A 56 19.99 9.28 5.78
CA ASN A 56 20.89 8.13 5.73
C ASN A 56 20.10 6.81 5.73
N MET A 57 20.77 5.71 5.41
CA MET A 57 20.13 4.39 5.32
C MET A 57 19.43 3.96 6.63
N ALA A 58 19.98 4.30 7.80
CA ALA A 58 19.39 3.92 9.08
C ALA A 58 18.08 4.65 9.35
N GLU A 59 18.04 5.96 9.08
CA GLU A 59 16.82 6.79 9.20
C GLU A 59 15.72 6.31 8.24
N ILE A 60 16.10 6.00 6.99
CA ILE A 60 15.15 5.50 5.99
C ILE A 60 14.63 4.13 6.41
N LYS A 61 15.50 3.24 6.88
CA LYS A 61 15.12 1.90 7.36
C LYS A 61 14.13 1.97 8.50
N GLU A 62 14.39 2.78 9.53
CA GLU A 62 13.51 2.92 10.68
C GLU A 62 12.10 3.36 10.25
N LYS A 63 12.01 4.39 9.41
CA LYS A 63 10.72 4.87 8.89
C LYS A 63 9.99 3.81 8.07
N VAL A 64 10.70 3.08 7.22
CA VAL A 64 10.10 2.00 6.41
C VAL A 64 9.61 0.84 7.30
N GLU A 65 10.37 0.46 8.32
CA GLU A 65 9.96 -0.60 9.26
C GLU A 65 8.66 -0.23 9.98
N THR A 66 8.47 1.04 10.36
CA THR A 66 7.20 1.47 10.99
C THR A 66 5.97 1.30 10.09
N LEU A 67 6.14 1.32 8.76
CA LEU A 67 5.03 1.07 7.82
C LEU A 67 4.67 -0.42 7.70
N LEU A 68 5.63 -1.31 7.92
CA LEU A 68 5.47 -2.75 7.69
C LEU A 68 5.02 -3.52 8.93
N VAL A 69 5.07 -2.90 10.12
CA VAL A 69 4.72 -3.51 11.42
C VAL A 69 3.27 -3.17 11.83
N MET A 70 2.34 -2.97 10.89
CA MET A 70 0.93 -2.84 11.25
C MET A 70 0.45 -4.15 11.91
N GLU A 71 0.06 -4.06 13.18
CA GLU A 71 -0.37 -5.19 14.01
C GLU A 71 -1.47 -6.03 13.32
N SER A 72 -1.29 -7.35 13.43
CA SER A 72 -2.21 -8.41 13.00
C SER A 72 -3.51 -8.46 13.80
#